data_AF-A0A3C1S7E3-F1
#
_entry.id   AF-A0A3C1S7E3-F1
#
_cell.length_a   1.000
_cell.length_b   1.000
_cell.length_c   1.000
_cell.angle_alpha   90.00
_cell.angle_beta   90.00
_cell.angle_gamma   90.00
#
_symmetry.space_group_name_H-M   'P 1'
#
loop_
_entity.id
_entity.type
_entity.pdbx_description
1 polymer ?
#
loop_
_entity_poly.entity_id
_entity_poly.type
_entity_poly.pdbx_seq_one_letter_code
_entity_poly.pdbx_strand_id
1 'polypeptide(L)'
;MMKAFEEIENTLITLHGQSRQKEILEEKLADLRQIQTQTRAKFEKGLISQLEVSDIDREFHLTEKALLTAHRSLSDNTVTLFKALGGGWTDISYKVEISKLVVIEAEK
;
A
#
# COMPACT_ATOMS: atom_id res chain seq x y z
N MET A 1 5.38 27.24 -0.27
CA MET A 1 5.30 26.81 1.14
C MET A 1 3.92 26.24 1.50
N MET A 2 2.80 26.95 1.30
CA MET A 2 1.46 26.41 1.65
C MET A 2 1.12 25.06 0.99
N LYS A 3 1.41 24.88 -0.30
CA LYS A 3 1.13 23.63 -1.03
C LYS A 3 1.83 22.38 -0.44
N ALA A 4 3.06 22.53 0.03
CA ALA A 4 3.81 21.39 0.58
C ALA A 4 3.25 20.94 1.94
N PHE A 5 2.71 21.88 2.73
CA PHE A 5 2.08 21.57 4.02
C PHE A 5 0.73 20.85 3.83
N GLU A 6 -0.08 21.32 2.90
CA GLU A 6 -1.35 20.69 2.51
C GLU A 6 -1.15 19.26 1.99
N GLU A 7 -0.09 19.02 1.21
CA GLU A 7 0.25 17.70 0.69
C GLU A 7 0.69 16.71 1.78
N ILE A 8 1.42 17.18 2.80
CA ILE A 8 1.79 16.39 3.98
C ILE A 8 0.54 16.03 4.80
N GLU A 9 -0.33 17.01 5.06
CA GLU A 9 -1.56 16.80 5.83
C GLU A 9 -2.48 15.78 5.15
N ASN A 10 -2.68 15.90 3.83
CA ASN A 10 -3.44 14.95 3.04
C ASN A 10 -2.83 13.54 3.09
N THR A 11 -1.50 13.44 3.05
CA THR A 11 -0.78 12.16 3.14
C THR A 11 -0.94 11.51 4.52
N LEU A 12 -0.89 12.31 5.60
CA LEU A 12 -1.08 11.83 6.97
C LEU A 12 -2.50 11.33 7.21
N ILE A 13 -3.52 12.07 6.74
CA ILE A 13 -4.92 11.65 6.83
C ILE A 13 -5.13 10.31 6.11
N THR A 14 -4.58 10.20 4.90
CA THR A 14 -4.63 8.97 4.11
C THR A 14 -3.96 7.80 4.84
N LEU A 15 -2.77 8.02 5.41
CA LEU A 15 -2.03 7.00 6.16
C LEU A 15 -2.79 6.52 7.40
N HIS A 16 -3.45 7.45 8.11
CA HIS A 16 -4.28 7.12 9.27
C HIS A 16 -5.48 6.26 8.86
N GLY A 17 -6.20 6.65 7.80
CA GLY A 17 -7.34 5.88 7.29
C GLY A 17 -6.94 4.48 6.85
N GLN A 18 -5.79 4.33 6.19
CA GLN A 18 -5.26 3.02 5.78
C GLN A 18 -4.83 2.16 6.97
N SER A 19 -4.27 2.75 8.01
CA SER A 19 -3.91 2.03 9.25
C SER A 19 -5.16 1.47 9.91
N ARG A 20 -6.24 2.27 9.95
CA ARG A 20 -7.53 1.81 10.46
C ARG A 20 -8.14 0.71 9.61
N GLN A 21 -8.07 0.83 8.29
CA GLN A 21 -8.56 -0.22 7.38
C GLN A 21 -7.80 -1.53 7.57
N LYS A 22 -6.49 -1.46 7.86
CA LYS A 22 -5.66 -2.61 8.15
C LYS A 22 -6.13 -3.33 9.43
N GLU A 23 -6.40 -2.59 10.51
CA GLU A 23 -6.93 -3.16 11.77
C GLU A 23 -8.25 -3.92 11.55
N ILE A 24 -9.18 -3.32 10.79
CA ILE A 24 -10.47 -3.95 10.47
C ILE A 24 -10.27 -5.27 9.70
N LEU A 25 -9.30 -5.30 8.78
CA LEU A 25 -8.98 -6.53 8.02
C LEU A 25 -8.35 -7.60 8.91
N GLU A 26 -7.52 -7.21 9.88
CA GLU A 26 -6.94 -8.15 10.87
C GLU A 26 -8.03 -8.77 11.76
N GLU A 27 -8.98 -7.97 12.24
CA GLU A 27 -10.14 -8.43 13.01
C GLU A 27 -10.98 -9.40 12.18
N LYS A 28 -11.34 -9.01 10.95
CA LYS A 28 -12.11 -9.87 10.04
C LYS A 28 -11.40 -11.21 9.77
N LEU A 29 -10.06 -11.19 9.64
CA LEU A 29 -9.29 -12.42 9.42
C LEU A 29 -9.34 -13.34 10.65
N ALA A 30 -9.31 -12.78 11.86
CA ALA A 30 -9.46 -13.54 13.09
C ALA A 30 -10.84 -14.21 13.19
N ASP A 31 -11.91 -13.48 12.86
CA ASP A 31 -13.28 -14.02 12.84
C ASP A 31 -13.41 -15.15 11.80
N LEU A 32 -12.87 -14.95 10.60
CA LEU A 32 -12.92 -15.97 9.55
C LEU A 32 -12.17 -17.26 9.93
N ARG A 33 -11.10 -17.19 10.73
CA ARG A 33 -10.44 -18.41 11.27
C ARG A 33 -11.35 -19.19 12.20
N GLN A 34 -12.11 -18.49 13.05
CA GLN A 34 -13.07 -19.13 13.92
C GLN A 34 -14.20 -19.78 13.10
N ILE A 35 -14.73 -19.05 12.11
CA ILE A 35 -15.77 -19.55 11.22
C ILE A 35 -15.27 -20.77 10.44
N GLN A 36 -14.06 -20.75 9.88
CA GLN A 36 -13.46 -21.87 9.17
C GLN A 36 -13.41 -23.14 10.05
N THR A 37 -12.99 -23.00 11.31
CA THR A 37 -12.95 -24.11 12.26
C THR A 37 -14.35 -24.69 12.51
N GLN A 38 -15.34 -23.84 12.71
CA GLN A 38 -16.73 -24.25 12.92
C GLN A 38 -17.34 -24.91 11.67
N THR A 39 -17.08 -24.34 10.50
CA THR A 39 -17.52 -24.85 9.19
C THR A 39 -16.91 -26.21 8.92
N ARG A 40 -15.62 -26.41 9.19
CA ARG A 40 -14.97 -27.72 9.07
C ARG A 40 -15.62 -28.78 9.98
N ALA A 41 -15.89 -28.43 11.25
CA ALA A 41 -16.54 -29.32 12.19
C ALA A 41 -17.99 -29.67 11.77
N LYS A 42 -18.71 -28.75 11.14
CA LYS A 42 -20.05 -29.01 10.57
C LYS A 42 -19.98 -29.92 9.35
N PHE A 43 -18.97 -29.73 8.49
CA PHE A 43 -18.75 -30.56 7.31
C PHE A 43 -18.44 -32.01 7.68
N GLU A 44 -17.58 -32.23 8.69
CA GLU A 44 -17.25 -33.56 9.21
C GLU A 44 -18.47 -34.30 9.79
N LYS A 45 -19.46 -33.55 10.28
CA LYS A 45 -20.74 -34.08 10.75
C LYS A 45 -21.78 -34.25 9.63
N GLY A 46 -21.42 -33.95 8.38
CA GLY A 46 -22.31 -34.00 7.22
C GLY A 46 -23.43 -32.94 7.23
N LEU A 47 -23.28 -31.89 8.03
CA LEU A 47 -24.32 -30.85 8.18
C LEU A 47 -24.28 -29.78 7.09
N ILE A 48 -23.14 -29.66 6.40
CA ILE A 48 -22.92 -28.70 5.31
C ILE A 48 -22.16 -29.39 4.18
N SER A 49 -22.15 -28.76 3.03
CA SER A 49 -21.45 -29.22 1.83
C SER A 49 -19.98 -28.78 1.80
N GLN A 50 -19.17 -29.46 0.98
CA GLN A 50 -17.78 -29.05 0.69
C GLN A 50 -17.73 -27.68 -0.02
N LEU A 51 -18.80 -27.29 -0.72
CA LEU A 51 -18.89 -25.98 -1.37
C LEU A 51 -18.88 -24.86 -0.33
N GLU A 52 -19.67 -24.99 0.74
CA GLU A 52 -19.72 -24.01 1.83
C GLU A 52 -18.36 -23.87 2.55
N VAL A 53 -17.62 -24.97 2.74
CA VAL A 53 -16.24 -24.91 3.25
C VAL A 53 -15.37 -24.07 2.33
N SER A 54 -15.46 -24.33 1.02
CA SER A 54 -14.65 -23.65 0.00
C SER A 54 -14.99 -22.15 -0.12
N ASP A 55 -16.26 -21.78 0.12
CA ASP A 55 -16.69 -20.38 0.14
C ASP A 55 -16.07 -19.60 1.31
N ILE A 56 -16.02 -20.21 2.51
CA ILE A 56 -15.35 -19.62 3.67
C ILE A 56 -13.84 -19.50 3.43
N ASP A 57 -13.22 -20.54 2.89
CA ASP A 57 -11.78 -20.52 2.55
C ASP A 57 -11.48 -19.43 1.51
N ARG A 58 -12.36 -19.27 0.52
CA ARG A 58 -12.25 -18.19 -0.47
C ARG A 58 -12.34 -16.81 0.18
N GLU A 59 -13.30 -16.59 1.08
CA GLU A 59 -13.43 -15.31 1.78
C GLU A 59 -12.20 -15.01 2.66
N PHE A 60 -11.67 -16.04 3.34
CA PHE A 60 -10.45 -15.94 4.13
C PHE A 60 -9.27 -15.48 3.27
N HIS A 61 -9.01 -16.14 2.15
CA HIS A 61 -7.90 -15.78 1.27
C HIS A 61 -8.08 -14.42 0.59
N LEU A 62 -9.31 -14.03 0.25
CA LEU A 62 -9.58 -12.67 -0.28
C LEU A 62 -9.28 -11.60 0.78
N THR A 63 -9.64 -11.85 2.04
CA THR A 63 -9.37 -10.93 3.15
C THR A 63 -7.87 -10.86 3.44
N GLU A 64 -7.17 -12.00 3.45
CA GLU A 64 -5.72 -12.06 3.59
C GLU A 64 -5.00 -11.28 2.48
N LYS A 65 -5.43 -11.43 1.22
CA LYS A 65 -4.89 -10.65 0.10
C LYS A 65 -5.15 -9.16 0.26
N ALA A 66 -6.32 -8.77 0.75
CA ALA A 66 -6.65 -7.37 1.01
C ALA A 66 -5.73 -6.80 2.11
N LEU A 67 -5.48 -7.56 3.18
CA LEU A 67 -4.56 -7.16 4.24
C LEU A 67 -3.13 -6.95 3.72
N LEU A 68 -2.61 -7.88 2.91
CA LEU A 68 -1.30 -7.74 2.26
C LEU A 68 -1.23 -6.50 1.35
N THR A 69 -2.30 -6.21 0.62
CA THR A 69 -2.40 -5.00 -0.22
C THR A 69 -2.38 -3.74 0.63
N ALA A 70 -3.09 -3.73 1.77
CA ALA A 70 -3.07 -2.63 2.73
C ALA A 70 -1.66 -2.40 3.31
N HIS A 71 -0.95 -3.46 3.68
CA HIS A 71 0.44 -3.37 4.14
C HIS A 71 1.38 -2.77 3.09
N ARG A 72 1.24 -3.20 1.83
CA ARG A 72 2.02 -2.64 0.73
C ARG A 72 1.74 -1.14 0.58
N SER A 73 0.46 -0.76 0.57
CA SER A 73 0.08 0.64 0.41
C SER A 73 0.57 1.53 1.54
N LEU A 74 0.52 1.05 2.80
CA LEU A 74 1.10 1.76 3.94
C LEU A 74 2.61 1.98 3.79
N SER A 75 3.32 0.98 3.28
CA SER A 75 4.76 1.05 3.01
C SER A 75 5.07 2.07 1.91
N ASP A 76 4.34 2.02 0.80
CA ASP A 76 4.49 2.95 -0.33
C ASP A 76 4.19 4.40 0.09
N ASN A 77 3.15 4.60 0.90
CA ASN A 77 2.76 5.92 1.41
C ASN A 77 3.76 6.45 2.43
N THR A 78 4.33 5.59 3.27
CA THR A 78 5.40 5.98 4.21
C THR A 78 6.63 6.48 3.45
N VAL A 79 7.04 5.76 2.40
CA VAL A 79 8.15 6.19 1.53
C VAL A 79 7.83 7.53 0.84
N THR A 80 6.59 7.70 0.38
CA THR A 80 6.14 8.95 -0.25
C THR A 80 6.15 10.14 0.72
N LEU A 81 5.69 9.92 1.96
CA LEU A 81 5.76 10.91 3.03
C LEU A 81 7.21 11.33 3.33
N PHE A 82 8.12 10.36 3.45
CA PHE A 82 9.56 10.65 3.63
C PHE A 82 10.15 11.44 2.46
N LYS A 83 9.75 11.15 1.21
CA LYS A 83 10.16 11.91 0.03
C LYS A 83 9.66 13.36 0.09
N ALA A 84 8.40 13.58 0.49
CA ALA A 84 7.80 14.91 0.59
C ALA A 84 8.44 15.76 1.70
N LEU A 85 8.72 15.16 2.86
CA LEU A 85 9.36 15.83 4.00
C LEU A 85 10.83 16.18 3.75
N GLY A 86 11.53 15.42 2.89
CA GLY A 86 12.94 15.61 2.55
C GLY A 86 13.21 16.54 1.36
N GLY A 87 12.21 17.23 0.81
CA GLY A 87 12.38 18.13 -0.34
C GLY A 87 12.36 17.44 -1.70
N GLY A 88 11.72 16.27 -1.82
CA GLY A 88 11.43 15.62 -3.10
C GLY A 88 12.66 15.32 -3.96
N TRP A 89 13.77 14.84 -3.37
CA TRP A 89 15.01 14.49 -4.09
C TRP A 89 15.34 15.42 -5.26
N THR A 90 15.27 16.74 -5.05
CA THR A 90 15.65 17.80 -6.02
C THR A 90 15.51 17.42 -7.49
N ASP A 91 14.43 17.88 -8.13
CA ASP A 91 14.29 17.98 -9.59
C ASP A 91 15.37 18.92 -10.17
N ILE A 92 16.63 18.51 -10.13
CA ILE A 92 17.72 19.13 -10.87
C ILE A 92 17.82 18.39 -12.20
N SER A 93 16.81 18.62 -13.03
CA SER A 93 17.03 18.70 -14.47
C SER A 93 18.06 19.81 -14.72
N TYR A 94 19.34 19.50 -14.50
CA TYR A 94 20.43 20.26 -15.07
C TYR A 94 20.31 20.08 -16.57
N LYS A 95 19.55 20.98 -17.20
CA LYS A 95 19.68 21.28 -18.62
C LYS A 95 21.09 21.86 -18.79
N VAL A 96 22.09 20.98 -18.88
CA VAL A 96 23.43 21.38 -19.26
C VAL A 96 23.32 21.83 -20.71
N GLU A 97 23.21 23.14 -20.93
CA GLU A 97 23.48 23.74 -22.22
C GLU A 97 24.96 23.52 -22.54
N ILE A 98 25.27 22.39 -23.18
CA ILE A 98 26.59 22.11 -23.77
C ILE A 98 26.77 22.98 -25.05
N SER A 99 26.55 24.28 -24.96
CA SER A 99 26.63 25.20 -26.11
C SER A 99 27.75 26.24 -26.04
N LYS A 100 28.65 26.17 -25.04
CA LYS A 100 29.76 27.15 -24.92
C LYS A 100 31.17 26.58 -24.84
N LEU A 101 31.38 25.31 -25.18
CA LEU A 101 32.69 24.66 -25.10
C LEU A 101 33.26 24.19 -26.46
N VAL A 102 32.85 24.80 -27.57
CA VAL A 102 33.41 24.51 -28.92
C VAL A 102 34.08 25.73 -29.59
N VAL A 103 34.05 26.93 -29.00
CA VAL A 103 34.53 28.14 -29.69
C VAL A 103 36.00 28.49 -29.43
N ILE A 104 36.75 27.74 -28.60
CA ILE A 104 38.14 28.11 -28.25
C ILE A 104 39.20 27.29 -29.02
N GLU A 105 38.83 26.51 -30.04
CA GLU A 105 39.81 25.70 -30.80
C GLU A 105 39.86 26.01 -32.30
N ALA A 106 39.31 27.17 -32.71
CA ALA A 106 39.37 27.63 -34.09
C ALA A 106 39.72 29.13 -34.19
N GLU A 107 40.84 29.54 -33.59
CA GLU A 107 41.52 30.74 -34.09
C GLU A 107 43.03 30.58 -33.88
N LYS A 108 43.63 30.03 -34.92
CA LYS A 108 45.07 30.09 -35.21
C LYS A 108 45.28 31.24 -36.18
#